data_AF-A0A349N0W1-F1
#
_entry.id   AF-A0A349N0W1-F1
#
_cell.length_a   1.000
_cell.length_b   1.000
_cell.length_c   1.000
_cell.angle_alpha   90.00
_cell.angle_beta   90.00
_cell.angle_gamma   90.00
#
_symmetry.space_group_name_H-M   'P 1'
#
loop_
_entity.id
_entity.type
_entity.pdbx_description
1 polymer ?
#
loop_
_entity_poly.entity_id
_entity_poly.type
_entity_poly.pdbx_seq_one_letter_code
_entity_poly.pdbx_strand_id
1 'polypeptide(L)'
;FEAARALTYRRLLFVLAVQTAALSFQQIIFLIQILMARQLLPGGMLIRAMAPFIDHQSWFIFAVFFITLLVPVTLFLQKKPARPNGANPAEYRKILSHAIHKKRWGTASVLCLAVMAAVSSFGSVYANQKEQLVPAVPVTAEGGKIGIPLKQVEDGHLHRYVYRASGGEEVRFIVIQKGGSAYGVGLDACEICGPTGYIEKDGQVICRLCDVMMNKATIGMRGGCNPVPLKYTVENGQLYVMQNELEQERKRFQ
;
A
#
# COMPACT_ATOMS: atom_id res chain seq x y z
N PHE A 1 -4.12 47.91 -19.56
CA PHE A 1 -4.56 47.16 -18.37
C PHE A 1 -4.83 45.67 -18.68
N GLU A 2 -3.99 45.00 -19.49
CA GLU A 2 -4.32 43.64 -19.98
C GLU A 2 -3.66 42.49 -19.21
N ALA A 3 -2.72 42.76 -18.31
CA ALA A 3 -1.97 41.71 -17.60
C ALA A 3 -2.76 40.98 -16.48
N ALA A 4 -4.01 41.37 -16.21
CA ALA A 4 -4.86 40.80 -15.14
C ALA A 4 -6.02 39.92 -15.64
N ARG A 5 -6.04 39.53 -16.93
CA ARG A 5 -7.14 38.72 -17.50
C ARG A 5 -7.17 37.25 -17.04
N ALA A 6 -6.04 36.70 -16.58
CA ALA A 6 -5.95 35.28 -16.27
C ALA A 6 -6.68 34.87 -14.97
N LEU A 7 -6.57 35.69 -13.91
CA LEU A 7 -7.09 35.43 -12.57
C LEU A 7 -8.19 36.44 -12.20
N THR A 8 -9.31 36.39 -12.92
CA THR A 8 -10.50 37.13 -12.51
C THR A 8 -11.15 36.46 -11.30
N TYR A 9 -11.78 37.25 -10.44
CA TYR A 9 -12.48 36.75 -9.25
C TYR A 9 -13.46 35.61 -9.57
N ARG A 10 -14.19 35.70 -10.70
CA ARG A 10 -15.09 34.65 -11.19
C ARG A 10 -14.37 33.34 -11.49
N ARG A 11 -13.17 33.37 -12.07
CA ARG A 11 -12.38 32.16 -12.37
C ARG A 11 -11.85 31.51 -11.09
N LEU A 12 -11.42 32.31 -10.12
CA LEU A 12 -11.00 31.80 -8.80
C LEU A 12 -12.16 31.13 -8.07
N LEU A 13 -13.34 31.74 -8.07
CA LEU A 13 -14.55 31.13 -7.51
C LEU A 13 -14.93 29.84 -8.23
N PHE A 14 -14.81 29.80 -9.56
CA PHE A 14 -15.07 28.59 -10.33
C PHE A 14 -14.11 27.46 -9.95
N VAL A 15 -12.80 27.73 -9.88
CA VAL A 15 -11.80 26.74 -9.44
C VAL A 15 -12.10 26.25 -8.03
N LEU A 16 -12.40 27.16 -7.09
CA LEU A 16 -12.78 26.81 -5.73
C LEU A 16 -14.04 25.95 -5.68
N ALA A 17 -15.09 26.30 -6.43
CA ALA A 17 -16.34 25.56 -6.47
C ALA A 17 -16.15 24.14 -7.00
N VAL A 18 -15.37 24.00 -8.09
CA VAL A 18 -15.04 22.68 -8.67
C VAL A 18 -14.24 21.84 -7.67
N GLN A 19 -13.24 22.41 -7.01
CA GLN A 19 -12.44 21.69 -6.01
C GLN A 19 -13.26 21.28 -4.78
N THR A 20 -14.10 22.18 -4.26
CA THR A 20 -14.99 21.86 -3.14
C THR A 20 -15.98 20.77 -3.53
N ALA A 21 -16.58 20.81 -4.72
CA ALA A 21 -17.47 19.76 -5.19
C ALA A 21 -16.74 18.41 -5.33
N ALA A 22 -15.53 18.42 -5.87
CA ALA A 22 -14.68 17.24 -6.02
C ALA A 22 -14.33 16.61 -4.66
N LEU A 23 -13.92 17.42 -3.68
CA LEU A 23 -13.62 16.94 -2.33
C LEU A 23 -14.88 16.46 -1.59
N SER A 24 -16.01 17.16 -1.73
CA SER A 24 -17.29 16.74 -1.15
C SER A 24 -17.75 15.40 -1.71
N PHE A 25 -17.58 15.16 -3.02
CA PHE A 25 -17.88 13.87 -3.63
C PHE A 25 -17.04 12.74 -3.00
N GLN A 26 -15.76 12.98 -2.74
CA GLN A 26 -14.90 12.02 -2.04
C GLN A 26 -15.35 11.76 -0.60
N GLN A 27 -15.76 12.80 0.14
CA GLN A 27 -16.28 12.62 1.50
C GLN A 27 -17.60 11.84 1.52
N ILE A 28 -18.45 12.01 0.51
CA ILE A 28 -19.67 11.22 0.35
C ILE A 28 -19.33 9.74 0.13
N ILE A 29 -18.37 9.43 -0.75
CA ILE A 29 -17.90 8.05 -0.95
C ILE A 29 -17.42 7.43 0.36
N PHE A 30 -16.60 8.16 1.13
CA PHE A 30 -16.09 7.69 2.42
C PHE A 30 -17.22 7.46 3.43
N LEU A 31 -18.20 8.37 3.50
CA LEU A 31 -19.35 8.23 4.40
C LEU A 31 -20.21 7.00 4.05
N ILE A 32 -20.42 6.74 2.75
CA ILE A 32 -21.12 5.55 2.27
C ILE A 32 -20.37 4.27 2.70
N GLN A 33 -19.03 4.24 2.58
CA GLN A 33 -18.23 3.10 3.03
C GLN A 33 -18.39 2.84 4.53
N ILE A 34 -18.41 3.89 5.37
CA ILE A 34 -18.63 3.73 6.82
C ILE A 34 -20.02 3.16 7.11
N LEU A 35 -21.07 3.66 6.44
CA LEU A 35 -22.43 3.15 6.61
C LEU A 35 -22.55 1.69 6.19
N MET A 36 -21.86 1.30 5.12
CA MET A 36 -21.80 -0.10 4.68
C MET A 36 -21.05 -1.00 5.65
N ALA A 37 -19.93 -0.54 6.20
CA ALA A 37 -19.20 -1.27 7.24
C ALA A 37 -20.03 -1.48 8.51
N ARG A 38 -20.93 -0.53 8.82
CA ARG A 38 -21.92 -0.63 9.90
C ARG A 38 -23.17 -1.43 9.54
N GLN A 39 -23.22 -2.05 8.35
CA GLN A 39 -24.35 -2.82 7.82
C GLN A 39 -25.66 -2.01 7.68
N LEU A 40 -25.58 -0.67 7.61
CA LEU A 40 -26.75 0.20 7.40
C LEU A 40 -27.15 0.33 5.93
N LEU A 41 -26.25 -0.03 4.99
CA LEU A 41 -26.48 0.02 3.55
C LEU A 41 -26.08 -1.30 2.87
N PRO A 42 -26.80 -1.74 1.81
CA PRO A 42 -26.48 -2.96 1.08
C PRO A 42 -25.20 -2.80 0.25
N GLY A 43 -24.23 -3.70 0.43
CA GLY A 43 -22.89 -3.50 -0.12
C GLY A 43 -22.68 -3.84 -1.60
N GLY A 44 -23.49 -4.72 -2.19
CA GLY A 44 -23.19 -5.34 -3.49
C GLY A 44 -23.09 -4.36 -4.67
N MET A 45 -24.16 -3.61 -4.95
CA MET A 45 -24.19 -2.70 -6.10
C MET A 45 -23.35 -1.43 -5.88
N LEU A 46 -23.32 -0.93 -4.64
CA LEU A 46 -22.59 0.29 -4.28
C LEU A 46 -21.06 0.10 -4.37
N ILE A 47 -20.51 -1.02 -3.88
CA ILE A 47 -19.07 -1.31 -4.00
C ILE A 47 -18.66 -1.34 -5.46
N ARG A 48 -19.43 -2.02 -6.31
CA ARG A 48 -19.08 -2.16 -7.73
C ARG A 48 -19.06 -0.82 -8.48
N ALA A 49 -19.98 0.08 -8.15
CA ALA A 49 -20.01 1.42 -8.73
C ALA A 49 -18.87 2.32 -8.21
N MET A 50 -18.50 2.16 -6.94
CA MET A 50 -17.50 3.01 -6.28
C MET A 50 -16.06 2.49 -6.43
N ALA A 51 -15.86 1.19 -6.65
CA ALA A 51 -14.55 0.52 -6.77
C ALA A 51 -13.52 1.28 -7.63
N PRO A 52 -13.82 1.71 -8.88
CA PRO A 52 -12.82 2.41 -9.69
C PRO A 52 -12.35 3.72 -9.07
N PHE A 53 -13.23 4.43 -8.34
CA PHE A 53 -12.90 5.67 -7.65
C PHE A 53 -12.09 5.43 -6.38
N ILE A 54 -12.35 4.32 -5.68
CA ILE A 54 -11.61 3.92 -4.48
C ILE A 54 -10.19 3.52 -4.86
N ASP A 55 -10.05 2.68 -5.87
CA ASP A 55 -8.75 2.18 -6.34
C ASP A 55 -7.83 3.32 -6.83
N HIS A 56 -8.40 4.37 -7.41
CA HIS A 56 -7.66 5.53 -7.92
C HIS A 56 -7.74 6.78 -7.02
N GLN A 57 -8.14 6.62 -5.76
CA GLN A 57 -8.32 7.75 -4.83
C GLN A 57 -7.03 8.55 -4.63
N SER A 58 -5.86 7.91 -4.63
CA SER A 58 -4.57 8.59 -4.47
C SER A 58 -4.28 9.52 -5.65
N TRP A 59 -4.55 9.07 -6.89
CA TRP A 59 -4.38 9.88 -8.10
C TRP A 59 -5.29 11.10 -8.09
N PHE A 60 -6.51 10.94 -7.59
CA PHE A 60 -7.45 12.04 -7.44
C PHE A 60 -6.92 13.16 -6.52
N ILE A 61 -6.35 12.80 -5.36
CA ILE A 61 -5.76 13.77 -4.42
C ILE A 61 -4.64 14.56 -5.10
N PHE A 62 -3.73 13.89 -5.81
CA PHE A 62 -2.65 14.55 -6.53
C PHE A 62 -3.17 15.44 -7.69
N ALA A 63 -4.25 15.04 -8.37
CA ALA A 63 -4.89 15.87 -9.38
C ALA A 63 -5.46 17.17 -8.78
N VAL A 64 -6.09 17.11 -7.61
CA VAL A 64 -6.58 18.31 -6.89
C VAL A 64 -5.42 19.23 -6.51
N PHE A 65 -4.31 18.68 -5.99
CA PHE A 65 -3.11 19.46 -5.68
C PHE A 65 -2.53 20.13 -6.93
N PHE A 66 -2.46 19.39 -8.04
CA PHE A 66 -1.96 19.91 -9.31
C PHE A 66 -2.83 21.07 -9.84
N ILE A 67 -4.15 20.92 -9.85
CA ILE A 67 -5.07 22.00 -10.26
C ILE A 67 -4.92 23.22 -9.35
N THR A 68 -4.76 23.00 -8.04
CA THR A 68 -4.54 24.08 -7.08
C THR A 68 -3.22 24.80 -7.33
N LEU A 69 -2.16 24.08 -7.73
CA LEU A 69 -0.84 24.62 -8.05
C LEU A 69 -0.86 25.54 -9.28
N LEU A 70 -1.76 25.33 -10.24
CA LEU A 70 -1.89 26.20 -11.41
C LEU A 70 -2.30 27.64 -11.04
N VAL A 71 -3.00 27.83 -9.92
CA VAL A 71 -3.43 29.15 -9.44
C VAL A 71 -2.23 30.05 -9.08
N PRO A 72 -1.32 29.67 -8.15
CA PRO A 72 -0.14 30.47 -7.86
C PRO A 72 0.84 30.54 -9.05
N VAL A 73 0.95 29.49 -9.88
CA VAL A 73 1.79 29.53 -11.10
C VAL A 73 1.32 30.64 -12.04
N THR A 74 0.02 30.70 -12.36
CA THR A 74 -0.53 31.77 -13.20
C THR A 74 -0.38 33.14 -12.56
N LEU A 75 -0.39 33.23 -11.23
CA LEU A 75 -0.19 34.47 -10.47
C LEU A 75 1.27 34.95 -10.51
N PHE A 76 2.24 34.04 -10.48
CA PHE A 76 3.66 34.39 -10.57
C PHE A 76 4.09 34.82 -11.96
N LEU A 77 3.47 34.23 -13.00
CA LEU A 77 3.67 34.63 -14.40
C LEU A 77 3.12 36.04 -14.72
N GLN A 78 2.33 36.65 -13.83
CA GLN A 78 1.84 38.01 -14.04
C GLN A 78 2.95 39.06 -13.95
N LYS A 79 2.98 39.93 -14.95
CA LYS A 79 3.87 41.11 -15.01
C LYS A 79 3.56 42.08 -13.87
N LYS A 80 4.57 42.84 -13.45
CA LYS A 80 4.42 43.90 -12.45
C LYS A 80 3.39 44.93 -12.95
N PRO A 81 2.45 45.41 -12.09
CA PRO A 81 1.49 46.42 -12.49
C PRO A 81 2.21 47.72 -12.87
N ALA A 82 1.91 48.23 -14.06
CA ALA A 82 2.37 49.54 -14.52
C ALA A 82 1.65 50.66 -13.75
N ARG A 83 2.31 51.81 -13.60
CA ARG A 83 1.70 53.00 -13.01
C ARG A 83 0.64 53.54 -13.96
N PRO A 84 -0.63 53.72 -13.53
CA PRO A 84 -1.65 54.34 -14.37
C PRO A 84 -1.30 55.80 -14.70
N ASN A 85 -1.63 56.26 -15.90
CA ASN A 85 -1.44 57.66 -16.31
C ASN A 85 -2.25 58.57 -15.40
N GLY A 86 -1.62 59.57 -14.79
CA GLY A 86 -2.26 60.50 -13.84
C GLY A 86 -2.34 60.01 -12.39
N ALA A 87 -1.95 58.78 -12.07
CA ALA A 87 -2.01 58.27 -10.70
C ALA A 87 -1.00 58.95 -9.77
N ASN A 88 -1.45 59.35 -8.58
CA ASN A 88 -0.59 59.86 -7.51
C ASN A 88 0.38 58.74 -7.05
N PRO A 89 1.64 59.05 -6.67
CA PRO A 89 2.53 58.10 -6.01
C PRO A 89 1.88 57.23 -4.91
N ALA A 90 0.96 57.79 -4.11
CA ALA A 90 0.26 57.06 -3.06
C ALA A 90 -0.67 55.95 -3.61
N GLU A 91 -1.43 56.23 -4.66
CA GLU A 91 -2.31 55.26 -5.32
C GLU A 91 -1.51 54.13 -5.96
N TYR A 92 -0.37 54.46 -6.58
CA TYR A 92 0.52 53.46 -7.15
C TYR A 92 1.11 52.52 -6.08
N ARG A 93 1.50 53.05 -4.91
CA ARG A 93 1.95 52.23 -3.77
C ARG A 93 0.86 51.26 -3.29
N LYS A 94 -0.41 51.69 -3.26
CA LYS A 94 -1.55 50.83 -2.90
C LYS A 94 -1.78 49.70 -3.92
N ILE A 95 -1.61 49.96 -5.21
CA ILE A 95 -1.70 48.91 -6.25
C ILE A 95 -0.55 47.90 -6.08
N LEU A 96 0.66 48.39 -5.82
CA LEU A 96 1.83 47.54 -5.63
C LEU A 96 1.70 46.67 -4.37
N SER A 97 1.21 47.21 -3.26
CA SER A 97 1.00 46.45 -2.02
C SER A 97 0.01 45.30 -2.22
N HIS A 98 -1.08 45.52 -2.94
CA HIS A 98 -2.03 44.44 -3.29
C HIS A 98 -1.39 43.36 -4.17
N ALA A 99 -0.55 43.75 -5.14
CA ALA A 99 0.13 42.80 -6.02
C ALA A 99 1.17 41.96 -5.24
N ILE A 100 1.93 42.59 -4.34
CA ILE A 100 2.88 41.89 -3.45
C ILE A 100 2.14 40.94 -2.51
N HIS A 101 1.06 41.40 -1.89
CA HIS A 101 0.24 40.59 -0.98
C HIS A 101 -0.28 39.33 -1.69
N LYS A 102 -0.81 39.47 -2.91
CA LYS A 102 -1.23 38.33 -3.76
C LYS A 102 -0.10 37.33 -4.01
N LYS A 103 1.12 37.79 -4.32
CA LYS A 103 2.29 36.92 -4.52
C LYS A 103 2.75 36.23 -3.23
N ARG A 104 2.67 36.91 -2.08
CA ARG A 104 2.98 36.31 -0.76
C ARG A 104 2.01 35.19 -0.43
N TRP A 105 0.70 35.41 -0.64
CA TRP A 105 -0.31 34.35 -0.47
C TRP A 105 -0.12 33.21 -1.46
N GLY A 106 0.21 33.50 -2.73
CA GLY A 106 0.57 32.46 -3.70
C GLY A 106 1.78 31.62 -3.24
N THR A 107 2.78 32.25 -2.62
CA THR A 107 3.96 31.55 -2.07
C THR A 107 3.57 30.67 -0.90
N ALA A 108 2.75 31.18 0.02
CA ALA A 108 2.22 30.40 1.13
C ALA A 108 1.40 29.20 0.65
N SER A 109 0.58 29.35 -0.39
CA SER A 109 -0.16 28.25 -1.01
C SER A 109 0.75 27.17 -1.59
N VAL A 110 1.83 27.55 -2.30
CA VAL A 110 2.82 26.60 -2.83
C VAL A 110 3.52 25.84 -1.71
N LEU A 111 3.95 26.55 -0.65
CA LEU A 111 4.59 25.91 0.51
C LEU A 111 3.64 24.92 1.20
N CYS A 112 2.37 25.30 1.38
CA CYS A 112 1.37 24.42 1.96
C CYS A 112 1.15 23.16 1.09
N LEU A 113 1.01 23.32 -0.22
CA LEU A 113 0.88 22.18 -1.15
C LEU A 113 2.11 21.27 -1.12
N ALA A 114 3.32 21.84 -1.04
CA ALA A 114 4.55 21.06 -0.95
C ALA A 114 4.61 20.23 0.35
N VAL A 115 4.23 20.83 1.48
CA VAL A 115 4.14 20.13 2.77
C VAL A 115 3.08 19.03 2.72
N MET A 116 1.89 19.33 2.20
CA MET A 116 0.81 18.34 2.06
C MET A 116 1.25 17.16 1.18
N ALA A 117 1.84 17.43 0.02
CA ALA A 117 2.37 16.39 -0.85
C ALA A 117 3.44 15.54 -0.16
N ALA A 118 4.39 16.17 0.54
CA ALA A 118 5.45 15.46 1.27
C ALA A 118 4.88 14.55 2.37
N VAL A 119 3.94 15.06 3.18
CA VAL A 119 3.29 14.29 4.26
C VAL A 119 2.46 13.15 3.67
N SER A 120 1.68 13.39 2.62
CA SER A 120 0.89 12.34 1.95
C SER A 120 1.76 11.27 1.30
N SER A 121 2.85 11.65 0.63
CA SER A 121 3.80 10.71 0.05
C SER A 121 4.50 9.88 1.13
N PHE A 122 5.00 10.52 2.19
CA PHE A 122 5.62 9.83 3.32
C PHE A 122 4.64 8.86 3.99
N GLY A 123 3.41 9.32 4.27
CA GLY A 123 2.36 8.49 4.85
C GLY A 123 1.98 7.31 3.96
N SER A 124 1.93 7.51 2.64
CA SER A 124 1.67 6.43 1.68
C SER A 124 2.80 5.39 1.66
N VAL A 125 4.06 5.82 1.68
CA VAL A 125 5.21 4.91 1.77
C VAL A 125 5.19 4.13 3.08
N TYR A 126 4.93 4.82 4.19
CA TYR A 126 4.87 4.19 5.52
C TYR A 126 3.72 3.18 5.62
N ALA A 127 2.51 3.54 5.18
CA ALA A 127 1.34 2.67 5.24
C ALA A 127 1.42 1.48 4.27
N ASN A 128 2.07 1.65 3.11
CA ASN A 128 2.24 0.60 2.11
C ASN A 128 3.60 -0.12 2.23
N GLN A 129 4.25 -0.07 3.40
CA GLN A 129 5.38 -0.95 3.65
C GLN A 129 4.90 -2.40 3.55
N LYS A 130 5.18 -3.02 2.40
CA LYS A 130 4.99 -4.44 2.21
C LYS A 130 6.03 -5.12 3.09
N GLU A 131 5.59 -5.71 4.20
CA GLU A 131 6.46 -6.53 5.04
C GLU A 131 7.16 -7.57 4.15
N GLN A 132 8.48 -7.56 4.20
CA GLN A 132 9.28 -8.45 3.38
C GLN A 132 9.07 -9.88 3.88
N LEU A 133 8.77 -10.76 2.94
CA LEU A 133 8.83 -12.20 3.17
C LEU A 133 10.23 -12.55 3.67
N VAL A 134 10.33 -13.26 4.80
CA VAL A 134 11.59 -13.85 5.27
C VAL A 134 12.29 -14.51 4.07
N PRO A 135 13.53 -14.13 3.74
CA PRO A 135 14.23 -14.67 2.58
C PRO A 135 14.23 -16.20 2.61
N ALA A 136 13.89 -16.83 1.49
CA ALA A 136 13.88 -18.29 1.41
C ALA A 136 15.32 -18.81 1.40
N VAL A 137 15.66 -19.67 2.36
CA VAL A 137 16.97 -20.34 2.40
C VAL A 137 16.95 -21.49 1.39
N PRO A 138 17.87 -21.54 0.40
CA PRO A 138 17.93 -22.63 -0.55
C PRO A 138 18.32 -23.93 0.15
N VAL A 139 17.59 -25.01 -0.16
CA VAL A 139 17.84 -26.35 0.38
C VAL A 139 17.95 -27.37 -0.73
N THR A 140 18.78 -28.37 -0.50
CA THR A 140 19.01 -29.50 -1.40
C THR A 140 18.55 -30.80 -0.75
N ALA A 141 18.02 -31.72 -1.55
CA ALA A 141 17.66 -33.04 -1.07
C ALA A 141 18.90 -33.95 -1.08
N GLU A 142 19.16 -34.60 0.05
CA GLU A 142 20.22 -35.60 0.21
C GLU A 142 19.57 -36.95 0.54
N GLY A 143 19.80 -37.96 -0.30
CA GLY A 143 19.19 -39.28 -0.10
C GLY A 143 17.66 -39.28 -0.12
N GLY A 144 17.03 -38.37 -0.88
CA GLY A 144 15.58 -38.28 -1.03
C GLY A 144 14.84 -37.50 0.07
N LYS A 145 15.58 -36.86 0.99
CA LYS A 145 15.02 -36.04 2.07
C LYS A 145 15.79 -34.74 2.24
N ILE A 146 15.13 -33.72 2.75
CA ILE A 146 15.72 -32.43 3.09
C ILE A 146 15.79 -32.36 4.62
N GLY A 147 17.00 -32.26 5.16
CA GLY A 147 17.25 -32.14 6.59
C GLY A 147 17.39 -30.68 7.00
N ILE A 148 16.59 -30.24 7.97
CA ILE A 148 16.64 -28.91 8.56
C ILE A 148 17.07 -29.06 10.02
N PRO A 149 18.21 -28.49 10.44
CA PRO A 149 18.62 -28.53 11.83
C PRO A 149 17.58 -27.85 12.74
N LEU A 150 17.14 -28.51 13.81
CA LEU A 150 16.13 -27.93 14.72
C LEU A 150 16.59 -26.61 15.35
N LYS A 151 17.90 -26.47 15.58
CA LYS A 151 18.53 -25.22 16.07
C LYS A 151 18.27 -24.00 15.19
N GLN A 152 17.95 -24.20 13.91
CA GLN A 152 17.60 -23.10 13.00
C GLN A 152 16.15 -22.68 13.12
N VAL A 153 15.27 -23.51 13.69
CA VAL A 153 13.82 -23.33 13.67
C VAL A 153 13.16 -23.38 15.05
N GLU A 154 13.95 -23.44 16.13
CA GLU A 154 13.50 -23.52 17.54
C GLU A 154 13.35 -22.14 18.23
N ASP A 155 13.39 -21.06 17.45
CA ASP A 155 13.25 -19.68 17.94
C ASP A 155 11.79 -19.19 17.98
N GLY A 156 10.83 -19.99 17.52
CA GLY A 156 9.41 -19.64 17.45
C GLY A 156 9.02 -18.73 16.27
N HIS A 157 9.98 -18.42 15.38
CA HIS A 157 9.80 -17.58 14.21
C HIS A 157 9.49 -18.39 12.94
N LEU A 158 9.01 -17.68 11.92
CA LEU A 158 8.69 -18.25 10.61
C LEU A 158 9.96 -18.37 9.76
N HIS A 159 10.38 -19.60 9.52
CA HIS A 159 11.51 -19.90 8.63
C HIS A 159 11.01 -20.31 7.26
N ARG A 160 11.60 -19.75 6.20
CA ARG A 160 11.25 -20.08 4.82
C ARG A 160 12.42 -20.78 4.14
N TYR A 161 12.10 -21.84 3.42
CA TYR A 161 13.04 -22.60 2.61
C TYR A 161 12.55 -22.71 1.18
N VAL A 162 13.47 -22.88 0.23
CA VAL A 162 13.16 -23.10 -1.18
C VAL A 162 13.91 -24.32 -1.70
N TYR A 163 13.16 -25.25 -2.26
CA TYR A 163 13.66 -26.43 -2.95
C TYR A 163 13.43 -26.26 -4.45
N ARG A 164 14.47 -26.47 -5.26
CA ARG A 164 14.35 -26.44 -6.70
C ARG A 164 13.92 -27.81 -7.21
N ALA A 165 12.68 -27.90 -7.69
CA ALA A 165 12.11 -29.13 -8.20
C ALA A 165 12.74 -29.56 -9.53
N SER A 166 12.52 -30.82 -9.90
CA SER A 166 13.01 -31.43 -11.14
C SER A 166 12.61 -30.69 -12.42
N GLY A 167 11.46 -30.02 -12.43
CA GLY A 167 11.00 -29.18 -13.55
C GLY A 167 11.58 -27.76 -13.58
N GLY A 168 12.40 -27.39 -12.60
CA GLY A 168 13.01 -26.07 -12.45
C GLY A 168 12.21 -25.10 -11.58
N GLU A 169 11.02 -25.48 -11.10
CA GLU A 169 10.19 -24.65 -10.24
C GLU A 169 10.78 -24.51 -8.83
N GLU A 170 10.61 -23.32 -8.24
CA GLU A 170 11.03 -23.04 -6.86
C GLU A 170 9.88 -23.35 -5.89
N VAL A 171 9.89 -24.56 -5.32
CA VAL A 171 8.91 -24.99 -4.34
C VAL A 171 9.32 -24.46 -2.98
N ARG A 172 8.56 -23.47 -2.50
CA ARG A 172 8.81 -22.82 -1.21
C ARG A 172 7.98 -23.49 -0.12
N PHE A 173 8.58 -23.65 1.06
CA PHE A 173 7.89 -24.15 2.24
C PHE A 173 8.35 -23.42 3.48
N ILE A 174 7.53 -23.45 4.52
CA ILE A 174 7.75 -22.77 5.78
C ILE A 174 7.78 -23.76 6.94
N VAL A 175 8.60 -23.43 7.94
CA VAL A 175 8.73 -24.16 9.19
C VAL A 175 8.57 -23.17 10.33
N ILE A 176 7.77 -23.54 11.33
CA ILE A 176 7.59 -22.73 12.54
C ILE A 176 7.43 -23.64 13.76
N GLN A 177 8.09 -23.28 14.85
CA GLN A 177 7.85 -23.94 16.14
C GLN A 177 6.54 -23.41 16.76
N LYS A 178 5.63 -24.33 17.08
CA LYS A 178 4.33 -24.03 17.70
C LYS A 178 4.41 -23.88 19.21
N GLY A 179 5.41 -24.53 19.81
CA GLY A 179 5.65 -24.59 21.24
C GLY A 179 6.29 -25.93 21.63
N GLY A 180 7.23 -25.90 22.57
CA GLY A 180 7.98 -27.09 22.99
C GLY A 180 8.66 -27.78 21.81
N SER A 181 8.41 -29.07 21.61
CA SER A 181 8.95 -29.87 20.49
C SER A 181 8.01 -29.96 19.28
N ALA A 182 6.91 -29.20 19.24
CA ALA A 182 5.93 -29.27 18.17
C ALA A 182 6.22 -28.26 17.05
N TYR A 183 6.24 -28.75 15.80
CA TYR A 183 6.49 -27.95 14.60
C TYR A 183 5.27 -27.89 13.67
N GLY A 184 5.16 -26.80 12.94
CA GLY A 184 4.29 -26.63 11.79
C GLY A 184 5.13 -26.58 10.53
N VAL A 185 4.84 -27.47 9.58
CA VAL A 185 5.52 -27.52 8.29
C VAL A 185 4.47 -27.55 7.20
N GLY A 186 4.60 -26.65 6.23
CA GLY A 186 3.70 -26.56 5.10
C GLY A 186 4.31 -25.77 3.95
N LEU A 187 3.73 -25.88 2.76
CA LEU A 187 4.09 -25.07 1.62
C LEU A 187 3.88 -23.59 1.93
N ASP A 188 4.68 -22.73 1.31
CA ASP A 188 4.49 -21.28 1.31
C ASP A 188 3.37 -20.89 0.33
N ALA A 189 2.23 -21.59 0.46
CA ALA A 189 1.03 -21.52 -0.36
C ALA A 189 -0.19 -22.07 0.41
N CYS A 190 -1.39 -21.56 0.12
CA CYS A 190 -2.65 -22.17 0.58
C CYS A 190 -3.53 -22.63 -0.58
N GLU A 191 -4.62 -23.31 -0.23
CA GLU A 191 -5.62 -23.81 -1.17
C GLU A 191 -6.44 -22.68 -1.82
N ILE A 192 -6.61 -21.53 -1.14
CA ILE A 192 -7.44 -20.42 -1.61
C ILE A 192 -6.64 -19.40 -2.43
N CYS A 193 -5.47 -18.99 -1.93
CA CYS A 193 -4.69 -17.89 -2.51
C CYS A 193 -3.51 -18.34 -3.37
N GLY A 194 -3.16 -19.64 -3.38
CA GLY A 194 -2.02 -20.14 -4.12
C GLY A 194 -0.67 -19.73 -3.52
N PRO A 195 0.42 -19.68 -4.32
CA PRO A 195 1.81 -19.51 -3.86
C PRO A 195 2.19 -18.04 -3.58
N THR A 196 1.32 -17.30 -2.90
CA THR A 196 1.53 -15.89 -2.54
C THR A 196 2.50 -15.73 -1.38
N GLY A 197 2.50 -16.72 -0.48
CA GLY A 197 3.38 -16.84 0.68
C GLY A 197 2.84 -16.23 1.98
N TYR A 198 3.60 -16.42 3.06
CA TYR A 198 3.26 -15.99 4.41
C TYR A 198 4.27 -15.01 5.02
N ILE A 199 3.81 -14.01 5.73
CA ILE A 199 4.65 -13.09 6.52
C ILE A 199 4.51 -13.41 8.00
N GLU A 200 5.54 -13.08 8.78
CA GLU A 200 5.43 -13.03 10.24
C GLU A 200 5.32 -11.58 10.68
N LYS A 201 4.24 -11.27 11.39
CA LYS A 201 3.95 -9.94 11.94
C LYS A 201 3.53 -10.08 13.38
N ASP A 202 4.18 -9.35 14.29
CA ASP A 202 3.89 -9.37 15.73
C ASP A 202 3.86 -10.81 16.31
N GLY A 203 4.75 -11.68 15.80
CA GLY A 203 4.80 -13.08 16.21
C GLY A 203 3.58 -13.90 15.78
N GLN A 204 2.86 -13.49 14.72
CA GLN A 204 1.75 -14.22 14.09
C GLN A 204 2.07 -14.49 12.62
N VAL A 205 1.54 -15.58 12.07
CA VAL A 205 1.72 -15.93 10.66
C VAL A 205 0.52 -15.43 9.86
N ILE A 206 0.74 -14.62 8.84
CA ILE A 206 -0.32 -13.97 8.05
C ILE A 206 -0.15 -14.32 6.57
N CYS A 207 -1.24 -14.68 5.89
CA CYS A 207 -1.21 -14.87 4.44
C CYS A 207 -0.99 -13.53 3.74
N ARG A 208 0.01 -13.44 2.87
CA ARG A 208 0.39 -12.20 2.19
C ARG A 208 -0.69 -11.64 1.26
N LEU A 209 -1.63 -12.47 0.80
CA LEU A 209 -2.69 -12.03 -0.12
C LEU A 209 -4.00 -11.70 0.60
N CYS A 210 -4.48 -12.61 1.47
CA CYS A 210 -5.79 -12.48 2.11
C CYS A 210 -5.73 -11.70 3.45
N ASP A 211 -4.52 -11.39 3.96
CA ASP A 211 -4.26 -10.78 5.28
C ASP A 211 -4.93 -11.50 6.47
N VAL A 212 -5.36 -12.76 6.27
CA VAL A 212 -5.92 -13.58 7.33
C VAL A 212 -4.77 -14.07 8.21
N MET A 213 -4.90 -13.82 9.51
CA MET A 213 -4.01 -14.31 10.56
C MET A 213 -4.25 -15.79 10.82
N MET A 214 -3.20 -16.59 10.75
CA MET A 214 -3.22 -18.02 11.03
C MET A 214 -2.92 -18.26 12.50
N ASN A 215 -3.66 -19.19 13.11
CA ASN A 215 -3.30 -19.69 14.43
C ASN A 215 -2.03 -20.56 14.28
N LYS A 216 -0.93 -20.22 14.98
CA LYS A 216 0.32 -20.99 14.93
C LYS A 216 0.11 -22.49 15.20
N ALA A 217 -0.78 -22.83 16.13
CA ALA A 217 -1.05 -24.22 16.50
C ALA A 217 -1.67 -25.05 15.35
N THR A 218 -2.39 -24.40 14.43
CA THR A 218 -3.05 -25.07 13.29
C THR A 218 -2.15 -25.23 12.08
N ILE A 219 -0.98 -24.58 12.03
CA ILE A 219 -0.06 -24.68 10.87
C ILE A 219 0.39 -26.13 10.71
N GLY A 220 0.15 -26.75 9.55
CA GLY A 220 0.33 -28.20 9.36
C GLY A 220 -0.99 -29.00 9.41
N MET A 221 -2.13 -28.34 9.56
CA MET A 221 -3.47 -28.89 9.30
C MET A 221 -3.97 -28.38 7.93
N ARG A 222 -4.84 -29.13 7.25
CA ARG A 222 -5.44 -28.68 5.98
C ARG A 222 -6.58 -27.69 6.19
N GLY A 223 -6.79 -26.81 5.21
CA GLY A 223 -7.99 -25.98 5.06
C GLY A 223 -7.75 -24.46 5.05
N GLY A 224 -8.56 -23.74 4.26
CA GLY A 224 -8.63 -22.28 4.28
C GLY A 224 -7.37 -21.57 3.75
N CYS A 225 -7.04 -20.42 4.34
CA CYS A 225 -5.76 -19.72 4.10
C CYS A 225 -4.58 -20.38 4.87
N ASN A 226 -4.75 -21.53 5.55
CA ASN A 226 -3.67 -22.21 6.27
C ASN A 226 -2.64 -22.81 5.28
N PRO A 227 -1.33 -22.85 5.62
CA PRO A 227 -0.31 -23.43 4.75
C PRO A 227 -0.64 -24.87 4.40
N VAL A 228 -0.55 -25.25 3.12
CA VAL A 228 -0.79 -26.64 2.69
C VAL A 228 0.22 -27.53 3.42
N PRO A 229 -0.22 -28.50 4.23
CA PRO A 229 0.67 -29.21 5.13
C PRO A 229 1.60 -30.15 4.37
N LEU A 230 2.84 -30.22 4.83
CA LEU A 230 3.83 -31.18 4.37
C LEU A 230 4.06 -32.21 5.47
N LYS A 231 4.20 -33.48 5.08
CA LYS A 231 4.63 -34.50 6.02
C LYS A 231 6.09 -34.27 6.38
N TYR A 232 6.38 -34.39 7.68
CA TYR A 232 7.73 -34.28 8.20
C TYR A 232 7.96 -35.30 9.30
N THR A 233 9.23 -35.64 9.54
CA THR A 233 9.66 -36.41 10.72
C THR A 233 10.73 -35.63 11.48
N VAL A 234 10.88 -35.89 12.78
CA VAL A 234 11.89 -35.27 13.62
C VAL A 234 12.74 -36.36 14.24
N GLU A 235 14.02 -36.43 13.85
CA GLU A 235 14.96 -37.46 14.28
C GLU A 235 16.37 -36.87 14.38
N ASN A 236 17.15 -37.28 15.39
CA ASN A 236 18.56 -36.90 15.56
C ASN A 236 18.82 -35.36 15.51
N GLY A 237 17.89 -34.57 16.06
CA GLY A 237 18.02 -33.10 16.08
C GLY A 237 17.79 -32.41 14.73
N GLN A 238 17.20 -33.12 13.76
CA GLN A 238 16.79 -32.55 12.47
C GLN A 238 15.32 -32.82 12.19
N LEU A 239 14.70 -31.87 11.48
CA LEU A 239 13.40 -32.00 10.85
C LEU A 239 13.61 -32.42 9.39
N TYR A 240 12.97 -33.51 8.97
CA TYR A 240 13.08 -34.03 7.62
C TYR A 240 11.78 -33.83 6.83
N VAL A 241 11.89 -33.26 5.63
CA VAL A 241 10.82 -33.21 4.63
C VAL A 241 11.20 -34.11 3.46
N MET A 242 10.29 -34.97 3.02
CA MET A 242 10.57 -35.88 1.90
C MET A 242 10.57 -35.11 0.58
N GLN A 243 11.59 -35.32 -0.25
CA GLN A 243 11.72 -34.69 -1.55
C GLN A 243 10.48 -34.93 -2.43
N ASN A 244 9.94 -36.16 -2.39
CA ASN A 244 8.76 -36.54 -3.17
C ASN A 244 7.51 -35.71 -2.81
N GLU A 245 7.34 -35.32 -1.54
CA GLU A 245 6.20 -34.48 -1.12
C GLU A 245 6.30 -33.08 -1.74
N LEU A 246 7.51 -32.54 -1.93
CA LEU A 246 7.72 -31.26 -2.63
C LEU A 246 7.59 -31.39 -4.14
N GLU A 247 8.10 -32.46 -4.73
CA GLU A 247 7.99 -32.73 -6.18
C GLU A 247 6.52 -32.88 -6.63
N GLN A 248 5.66 -33.48 -5.79
CA GLN A 248 4.23 -33.62 -6.06
C GLN A 248 3.51 -32.26 -6.14
N GLU A 249 3.99 -31.28 -5.39
CA GLU A 249 3.36 -29.97 -5.25
C GLU A 249 3.99 -28.91 -6.17
N ARG A 250 4.99 -29.27 -7.00
CA ARG A 250 5.70 -28.33 -7.88
C ARG A 250 4.77 -27.52 -8.80
N LYS A 251 3.69 -28.14 -9.29
CA LYS A 251 2.69 -27.48 -10.16
C LYS A 251 1.95 -26.32 -9.46
N ARG A 252 1.92 -26.29 -8.13
CA ARG A 252 1.32 -25.19 -7.36
C ARG A 252 2.12 -23.89 -7.48
N PHE A 253 3.40 -24.00 -7.86
CA PHE A 253 4.36 -22.89 -7.96
C PHE A 253 4.70 -22.52 -9.41
N GLN A 254 3.89 -22.97 -10.38
CA GLN A 254 3.95 -22.59 -11.79
C GLN A 254 3.11 -21.35 -12.10
#